data_AF-A0A3D2X6P6-F1
#
_entry.id   AF-A0A3D2X6P6-F1
#
_cell.length_a   1.000
_cell.length_b   1.000
_cell.length_c   1.000
_cell.angle_alpha   90.00
_cell.angle_beta   90.00
_cell.angle_gamma   90.00
#
_symmetry.space_group_name_H-M   'P 1'
#
loop_
_entity.id
_entity.type
_entity.pdbx_description
1 polymer ?
#
loop_
_entity_poly.entity_id
_entity_poly.type
_entity_poly.pdbx_seq_one_letter_code
_entity_poly.pdbx_strand_id
1 'polypeptide(L)' 'MNRNVEKSQDETNQCLSHKGLLLDRSSYEVRLAGKLIPLTKQEYKILELLLLHPNKVFS' A
#
# COMPACT_ATOMS: atom_id res chain seq x y z
N MET A 1 -5.53 21.99 13.27
CA MET A 1 -4.42 21.25 12.63
C MET A 1 -4.98 20.49 11.45
N ASN A 2 -4.90 21.08 10.28
CA ASN A 2 -5.49 20.55 9.05
C ASN A 2 -4.48 19.58 8.43
N ARG A 3 -4.87 18.32 8.20
CA ARG A 3 -4.13 17.44 7.30
C ARG A 3 -5.08 16.95 6.21
N ASN A 4 -5.19 17.80 5.21
CA ASN A 4 -5.72 17.49 3.89
C ASN A 4 -4.82 16.38 3.30
N VAL A 5 -5.40 15.24 2.98
CA VAL A 5 -4.85 14.34 1.97
C VAL A 5 -5.97 14.11 0.96
N GLU A 6 -6.22 15.13 0.16
CA GLU A 6 -6.69 14.94 -1.21
C GLU A 6 -5.62 14.10 -1.92
N LYS A 7 -5.90 12.81 -2.15
CA LYS A 7 -5.29 12.12 -3.29
C LYS A 7 -6.40 11.91 -4.31
N SER A 8 -6.33 12.75 -5.33
CA SER A 8 -7.13 12.80 -6.53
C SER A 8 -7.33 11.41 -7.15
N GLN A 9 -8.53 11.16 -7.63
CA GLN A 9 -9.01 9.87 -8.13
C GLN A 9 -8.51 9.51 -9.56
N ASP A 10 -7.35 10.01 -9.98
CA ASP A 10 -6.84 9.85 -11.36
C ASP A 10 -5.35 9.42 -11.37
N GLU A 11 -5.06 8.13 -11.11
CA GLU A 11 -3.85 7.38 -11.54
C GLU A 11 -4.06 5.87 -11.24
N THR A 12 -4.87 5.25 -12.08
CA THR A 12 -5.67 4.02 -11.88
C THR A 12 -4.94 2.71 -11.53
N ASN A 13 -3.64 2.69 -11.22
CA ASN A 13 -2.97 1.45 -10.79
C ASN A 13 -1.65 1.63 -10.04
N GLN A 14 -1.35 2.78 -9.43
CA GLN A 14 -0.07 2.95 -8.71
C GLN A 14 -0.20 2.70 -7.21
N CYS A 15 -1.35 3.02 -6.59
CA CYS A 15 -1.57 2.80 -5.16
C CYS A 15 -2.52 1.61 -4.90
N LEU A 16 -2.14 0.72 -4.00
CA LEU A 16 -3.02 -0.32 -3.45
C LEU A 16 -3.45 0.10 -2.04
N SER A 17 -4.73 -0.06 -1.71
CA SER A 17 -5.21 0.22 -0.36
C SER A 17 -6.09 -0.91 0.18
N HIS A 18 -5.89 -1.26 1.44
CA HIS A 18 -6.68 -2.29 2.12
C HIS A 18 -6.67 -2.08 3.64
N LYS A 19 -7.85 -1.94 4.26
CA LYS A 19 -8.02 -1.82 5.74
C LYS A 19 -7.06 -0.82 6.41
N GLY A 20 -6.87 0.35 5.79
CA GLY A 20 -5.98 1.41 6.31
C GLY A 20 -4.50 1.21 5.97
N LEU A 21 -4.13 0.13 5.28
CA LEU A 21 -2.85 -0.01 4.62
C LEU A 21 -2.93 0.68 3.25
N LEU A 22 -1.89 1.44 2.93
CA LEU A 22 -1.69 2.13 1.67
C LEU A 22 -0.30 1.81 1.16
N LEU A 23 -0.21 1.18 0.00
CA LEU A 23 1.02 0.78 -0.65
C LEU A 23 1.17 1.57 -1.95
N ASP A 24 2.28 2.29 -2.08
CA ASP A 24 2.62 3.11 -3.23
C ASP A 24 3.66 2.38 -4.09
N ARG A 25 3.24 1.88 -5.26
CA ARG A 25 4.10 1.10 -6.17
C ARG A 25 5.13 1.95 -6.89
N SER A 26 4.97 3.28 -6.91
CA SER A 26 5.94 4.21 -7.49
C SER A 26 7.14 4.39 -6.56
N SER A 27 6.84 4.59 -5.27
CA SER A 27 7.85 4.91 -4.25
C SER A 27 8.32 3.69 -3.46
N TYR A 28 7.74 2.51 -3.67
CA TYR A 28 7.94 1.31 -2.84
C TYR A 28 7.70 1.55 -1.35
N GLU A 29 6.77 2.45 -1.02
CA GLU A 29 6.43 2.82 0.35
C GLU A 29 5.14 2.15 0.82
N VAL A 30 5.09 1.78 2.11
CA VAL A 30 3.86 1.28 2.74
C VAL A 30 3.52 2.12 3.96
N ARG A 31 2.26 2.54 4.06
CA ARG A 31 1.71 3.30 5.19
C ARG A 31 0.56 2.54 5.82
N LEU A 32 0.57 2.41 7.14
CA LEU A 32 -0.56 1.87 7.91
C LEU A 32 -1.15 2.96 8.78
N ALA A 33 -2.44 3.24 8.61
CA ALA A 33 -3.13 4.32 9.29
C ALA A 33 -2.36 5.66 9.18
N GLY A 34 -1.78 5.93 8.00
CA GLY A 34 -1.00 7.13 7.71
C GLY A 34 0.45 7.13 8.20
N LYS A 35 0.90 6.10 8.92
CA LYS A 35 2.30 5.95 9.39
C LYS A 35 3.12 5.12 8.41
N LEU A 36 4.27 5.64 7.98
CA LEU A 36 5.22 4.90 7.15
C LEU A 36 5.79 3.70 7.92
N ILE A 37 5.77 2.52 7.31
CA ILE A 37 6.36 1.30 7.85
C ILE A 37 7.64 0.99 7.06
N PRO A 38 8.80 0.90 7.72
CA PRO A 38 10.01 0.41 7.07
C PRO A 38 9.86 -1.10 6.81
N LEU A 39 9.96 -1.49 5.54
CA LEU A 39 9.93 -2.89 5.11
C LEU A 39 11.16 -3.18 4.27
N THR A 40 11.64 -4.41 4.34
CA THR A 40 12.61 -4.90 3.35
C THR A 40 11.95 -5.08 1.98
N LYS A 41 12.77 -5.16 0.93
CA LYS A 41 12.30 -5.41 -0.44
C LYS A 41 11.47 -6.70 -0.55
N GLN A 42 11.78 -7.72 0.25
CA GLN A 42 11.05 -8.98 0.23
C GLN A 42 9.69 -8.86 0.93
N GLU A 43 9.63 -8.21 2.09
CA GLU A 43 8.38 -7.94 2.80
C GLU A 43 7.42 -7.08 1.98
N TYR A 44 7.92 -6.04 1.31
CA TYR A 44 7.13 -5.23 0.38
C TYR A 44 6.48 -6.10 -0.69
N LYS A 45 7.27 -6.97 -1.34
CA LYS A 45 6.77 -7.86 -2.41
C LYS A 45 5.73 -8.84 -1.91
N ILE A 46 5.90 -9.38 -0.71
CA ILE A 46 4.90 -10.26 -0.07
C ILE A 46 3.60 -9.50 0.14
N LEU A 47 3.67 -8.28 0.69
CA LEU A 47 2.49 -7.44 0.89
C LEU A 47 1.79 -7.07 -0.41
N GLU A 48 2.54 -6.63 -1.42
CA GLU A 48 2.03 -6.34 -2.76
C GLU A 48 1.30 -7.55 -3.35
N LEU A 49 1.91 -8.74 -3.26
CA LEU A 49 1.34 -10.01 -3.73
C LEU A 49 0.04 -10.37 -3.00
N LEU A 50 -0.01 -10.23 -1.68
CA LEU A 50 -1.20 -10.49 -0.87
C LEU A 50 -2.34 -9.51 -1.19
N LEU A 51 -2.01 -8.23 -1.42
CA LEU A 51 -3.00 -7.21 -1.79
C LEU A 51 -3.55 -7.40 -3.21
N LEU A 52 -2.73 -7.90 -4.14
CA LEU A 52 -3.16 -8.28 -5.49
C LEU A 52 -4.05 -9.54 -5.48
N HIS A 53 -3.88 -10.41 -4.48
CA HIS A 53 -4.61 -11.67 -4.36
C HIS A 53 -5.19 -11.89 -2.93
N PRO A 54 -6.17 -11.07 -2.50
CA PRO A 54 -6.61 -11.00 -1.10
C PRO A 54 -7.25 -12.28 -0.53
N ASN A 55 -7.60 -13.26 -1.37
CA ASN A 55 -8.20 -14.54 -0.97
C ASN A 55 -7.31 -15.75 -1.30
N LYS A 56 -6.04 -15.53 -1.63
CA LYS A 56 -5.09 -16.59 -1.99
C LYS A 56 -4.11 -16.84 -0.86
N VAL A 57 -4.10 -18.07 -0.34
CA VAL A 57 -3.05 -18.56 0.55
C VAL A 57 -1.90 -19.07 -0.33
N PHE A 58 -0.68 -18.62 -0.05
CA PHE A 58 0.53 -19.13 -0.68
C PHE A 58 1.12 -20.20 0.26
N SER A 59 1.37 -21.40 -0.27
CA SER A 59 1.93 -22.56 0.44
C SER A 59 3.34 -22.87 -0.01
#